data_AF-A0A924K750-F1
#
_entry.id   AF-A0A924K750-F1
#
_cell.length_a   1.000
_cell.length_b   1.000
_cell.length_c   1.000
_cell.angle_alpha   90.00
_cell.angle_beta   90.00
_cell.angle_gamma   90.00
#
_symmetry.space_group_name_H-M   'P 1'
#
loop_
_entity.id
_entity.type
_entity.pdbx_description
1 polymer ?
#
loop_
_entity_poly.entity_id
_entity_poly.type
_entity_poly.pdbx_seq_one_letter_code
_entity_poly.pdbx_strand_id
1 'polypeptide(L)' 'MICYLNNNWQQNDGGELLIHHSEQHQKITPTQGKTVFFKSDELEHEVLLTNERRMSITGWLKRI' A
#
# COMPACT_ATOMS: atom_id res chain seq x y z
N MET A 1 3.32 -8.28 2.77
CA MET A 1 4.20 -7.76 1.70
C MET A 1 3.34 -7.26 0.56
N ILE A 2 3.61 -6.08 0.03
CA ILE A 2 2.94 -5.56 -1.16
C ILE A 2 3.99 -4.98 -2.11
N CYS A 3 3.99 -5.36 -3.39
CA CYS A 3 4.82 -4.78 -4.44
C CYS A 3 3.94 -4.11 -5.49
N TYR A 4 4.24 -2.86 -5.85
CA TYR A 4 3.42 -2.05 -6.74
C TYR A 4 3.96 -2.00 -8.17
N LEU A 5 3.03 -1.98 -9.15
CA LEU A 5 3.33 -2.12 -10.58
C LEU A 5 2.84 -0.93 -11.42
N ASN A 6 2.59 0.23 -10.79
CA ASN A 6 1.88 1.34 -11.42
C ASN A 6 2.84 2.42 -11.93
N ASN A 7 3.06 2.45 -13.24
CA ASN A 7 3.95 3.42 -13.88
C ASN A 7 3.31 4.81 -13.88
N ASN A 8 4.14 5.86 -13.79
CA ASN A 8 3.72 7.26 -13.93
C ASN A 8 2.64 7.73 -12.93
N TRP A 9 2.52 7.07 -11.77
CA TRP A 9 1.53 7.41 -10.74
C TRP A 9 1.66 8.86 -10.28
N GLN A 10 0.54 9.59 -10.28
CA GLN A 10 0.42 10.98 -9.86
C GLN A 10 -0.35 11.09 -8.53
N GLN A 11 -0.26 12.25 -7.89
CA GLN A 11 -0.95 12.51 -6.62
C GLN A 11 -2.48 12.42 -6.74
N ASN A 12 -3.05 12.83 -7.88
CA ASN A 12 -4.51 12.85 -8.08
C ASN A 12 -5.11 11.48 -8.41
N ASP A 13 -4.27 10.48 -8.69
CA ASP A 13 -4.70 9.10 -8.97
C ASP A 13 -5.20 8.39 -7.69
N GLY A 14 -4.83 8.91 -6.52
CA GLY A 14 -5.17 8.36 -5.20
C GLY A 14 -4.54 6.99 -4.96
N GLY A 15 -5.30 6.07 -4.39
CA GLY A 15 -4.93 4.65 -4.26
C GLY A 15 -3.80 4.37 -3.27
N GLU A 16 -3.45 5.30 -2.39
CA GLU A 16 -2.44 5.09 -1.38
C GLU A 16 -2.85 3.99 -0.41
N LEU A 17 -1.85 3.24 0.06
CA LEU A 17 -2.00 2.43 1.25
C LEU A 17 -1.91 3.37 2.46
N LEU A 18 -2.98 3.46 3.23
CA LEU A 18 -3.00 4.17 4.51
C LEU A 18 -2.66 3.18 5.61
N ILE A 19 -1.59 3.45 6.34
CA ILE A 19 -1.24 2.72 7.58
C ILE A 19 -1.65 3.60 8.76
N HIS A 20 -2.46 3.03 9.66
CA HIS A 20 -2.83 3.69 10.90
C HIS A 20 -1.78 3.35 11.97
N HIS A 21 -0.96 4.33 12.32
CA HIS A 21 -0.13 4.25 13.52
C HIS A 21 -0.89 4.87 14.69
N SER A 22 -0.47 4.56 15.92
CA SER A 22 -1.13 5.02 17.14
C SER A 22 -1.33 6.54 17.22
N GLU A 23 -0.41 7.31 16.64
CA GLU A 23 -0.40 8.78 16.72
C GLU A 23 -0.57 9.47 15.37
N GLN A 24 -0.41 8.75 14.26
CA GLN A 24 -0.42 9.36 12.93
C GLN A 24 -0.79 8.37 11.82
N HIS A 25 -1.24 8.92 10.70
CA HIS A 25 -1.46 8.13 9.50
C HIS A 25 -0.29 8.28 8.54
N GLN A 26 0.20 7.15 8.01
CA GLN A 26 1.21 7.13 6.97
C GLN A 26 0.58 6.74 5.65
N LYS A 27 0.71 7.60 4.64
CA LYS A 27 0.27 7.32 3.27
C LYS A 27 1.44 6.83 2.43
N ILE A 28 1.26 5.69 1.76
CA ILE A 28 2.25 5.12 0.86
C ILE A 28 1.68 5.06 -0.55
N THR A 29 2.26 5.87 -1.45
CA THR A 29 1.89 5.88 -2.86
C THR A 29 2.24 4.56 -3.56
N PRO A 30 1.35 4.01 -4.39
CA PRO A 30 1.54 2.72 -5.04
C PRO A 30 2.39 2.83 -6.33
N THR A 31 3.50 3.55 -6.29
CA THR A 31 4.37 3.76 -7.47
C THR A 31 5.10 2.47 -7.87
N GLN A 32 5.30 2.26 -9.17
CA GLN A 32 6.05 1.12 -9.73
C GLN A 32 7.35 0.84 -8.96
N GLY A 33 7.61 -0.44 -8.67
CA GLY A 33 8.83 -0.92 -8.03
C GLY A 33 8.85 -0.72 -6.51
N LYS A 34 7.92 0.06 -5.94
CA LYS A 34 7.82 0.23 -4.50
C LYS A 34 7.31 -1.05 -3.85
N THR A 35 8.07 -1.54 -2.87
CA THR A 35 7.70 -2.71 -2.07
C THR A 35 7.58 -2.32 -0.61
N VAL A 36 6.48 -2.75 0.02
CA VAL A 36 6.15 -2.47 1.42
C VAL A 36 6.09 -3.77 2.20
N PHE A 37 6.83 -3.82 3.31
CA PHE A 37 6.77 -4.89 4.29
C PHE A 37 6.24 -4.32 5.60
N PHE A 38 5.26 -4.99 6.18
CA PHE A 38 4.65 -4.61 7.45
C PHE A 38 3.98 -5.84 8.06
N LYS A 39 3.77 -5.80 9.37
CA LYS A 39 3.08 -6.85 10.11
C LYS A 39 1.57 -6.67 9.95
N SER A 40 0.94 -7.55 9.18
CA SER A 40 -0.48 -7.43 8.83
C SER A 40 -1.43 -7.69 9.99
N ASP A 41 -0.95 -8.31 11.07
CA ASP A 41 -1.68 -8.61 12.30
C ASP A 41 -1.57 -7.50 13.36
N GLU A 42 -0.53 -6.66 13.29
CA GLU A 42 -0.32 -5.55 14.23
C GLU A 42 -0.72 -4.18 13.64
N LEU A 43 -0.63 -4.01 12.32
CA LEU A 43 -0.86 -2.71 11.68
C LEU A 43 -2.18 -2.69 10.92
N GLU A 44 -3.13 -1.92 11.44
CA GLU A 44 -4.36 -1.58 10.73
C GLU A 44 -4.03 -0.74 9.50
N HIS A 45 -4.62 -1.11 8.37
CA HIS A 45 -4.34 -0.50 7.09
C HIS A 45 -5.54 -0.60 6.15
N GLU A 46 -5.70 0.41 5.32
CA GLU A 46 -6.70 0.44 4.27
C GLU A 46 -6.10 0.92 2.95
N VAL A 47 -6.76 0.59 1.85
CA VAL A 47 -6.41 1.11 0.52
C VAL A 47 -7.41 2.22 0.21
N LEU A 48 -6.90 3.44 0.04
CA LEU A 48 -7.73 4.59 -0.30
C LEU A 48 -8.30 4.45 -1.71
N LEU A 49 -9.39 5.19 -1.97
CA LEU A 49 -10.02 5.24 -3.29
C LEU A 49 -8.98 5.67 -4.34
N THR A 50 -9.06 5.03 -5.51
CA THR A 50 -8.24 5.36 -6.66
C THR A 50 -9.11 5.68 -7.86
N ASN A 51 -8.64 6.60 -8.69
CA ASN A 51 -9.29 7.00 -9.94
C ASN A 51 -8.69 6.29 -11.16
N GLU A 52 -7.64 5.49 -10.95
CA GLU A 52 -6.87 4.84 -12.00
C GLU A 52 -6.71 3.35 -11.73
N ARG A 53 -6.26 2.60 -12.74
CA ARG A 53 -6.02 1.16 -12.60
C ARG A 53 -4.84 0.92 -11.65
N ARG A 54 -5.13 0.38 -10.46
CA ARG A 54 -4.14 0.05 -9.43
C ARG A 54 -3.81 -1.44 -9.40
N MET A 55 -2.58 -1.78 -9.76
CA MET A 55 -2.01 -3.12 -9.77
C MET A 55 -0.98 -3.31 -8.65
N SER A 56 -1.05 -4.45 -7.98
CA SER A 56 -0.05 -4.88 -7.01
C SER A 56 0.05 -6.40 -6.93
N ILE A 57 1.16 -6.88 -6.39
CA ILE A 57 1.33 -8.26 -5.94
C ILE A 57 1.38 -8.23 -4.42
N THR A 58 0.46 -8.91 -3.75
CA THR A 58 0.43 -9.02 -2.28
C THR A 58 0.73 -10.43 -1.82
N GLY A 59 1.38 -10.56 -0.68
CA GLY A 59 1.71 -11.84 -0.07
C GLY A 59 1.85 -11.75 1.44
N TRP A 60 1.48 -12.84 2.12
CA TRP A 60 1.62 -13.00 3.57
C TRP A 60 2.66 -14.07 3.86
N LEU A 61 3.68 -13.68 4.62
CA LEU A 61 4.60 -14.64 5.19
C LEU A 61 3.93 -15.25 6.41
N LYS A 62 3.58 -16.53 6.33
CA LYS A 62 3.02 -17.28 7.45
C LYS A 62 4.15 -17.94 8.23
N ARG A 63 4.09 -17.91 9.55
CA ARG A 63 4.84 -18.86 10.38
C ARG A 63 4.14 -20.20 10.26
N ILE A 64 4.89 -21.25 9.96
CA ILE A 64 4.44 -22.64 9.92
C ILE A 64 4.91 -23.30 11.22
#